data_AF-A0A973KWL8-F1
#
_entry.id   AF-A0A973KWL8-F1
#
_cell.length_a   1.000
_cell.length_b   1.000
_cell.length_c   1.000
_cell.angle_alpha   90.00
_cell.angle_beta   90.00
_cell.angle_gamma   90.00
#
_symmetry.space_group_name_H-M   'P 1'
#
loop_
_entity.id
_entity.type
_entity.pdbx_description
1 polymer ?
#
loop_
_entity_poly.entity_id
_entity_poly.type
_entity_poly.pdbx_seq_one_letter_code
_entity_poly.pdbx_strand_id
1 'polypeptide(L)' 'MILRPVRDDDEDADLVREITAAAFGAPHVLGAGPPPPHPAAEREHDRTRHLARTDPGGCWIAEDEAAGPVGAVLSS' A
#
# COMPACT_ATOMS: atom_id res chain seq x y z
N MET A 1 -13.78 -12.40 0.94
CA MET A 1 -12.56 -11.74 1.44
C MET A 1 -11.51 -12.75 1.85
N ILE A 2 -10.31 -12.63 1.27
CA ILE A 2 -9.14 -13.48 1.52
C ILE A 2 -7.96 -12.55 1.81
N LEU A 3 -7.03 -12.99 2.65
CA LEU A 3 -5.75 -12.32 2.85
C LEU A 3 -4.67 -13.08 2.07
N ARG A 4 -3.87 -12.36 1.29
CA ARG A 4 -2.67 -12.90 0.67
C ARG A 4 -1.43 -12.13 1.12
N PRO A 5 -0.26 -12.80 1.24
CA PRO A 5 0.99 -12.11 1.54
C PRO A 5 1.34 -11.09 0.44
N VAL A 6 2.02 -10.01 0.84
CA VAL A 6 2.68 -9.07 -0.09
C VAL A 6 3.92 -9.74 -0.67
N ARG A 7 4.10 -9.66 -1.99
CA ARG A 7 5.28 -10.15 -2.71
C ARG A 7 6.31 -9.04 -2.85
N ASP A 8 7.59 -9.41 -2.90
CA ASP A 8 8.71 -8.50 -3.23
C ASP A 8 8.80 -8.31 -4.76
N ASP A 9 7.77 -7.70 -5.33
CA ASP A 9 7.71 -7.27 -6.71
C ASP A 9 7.13 -5.85 -6.82
N ASP A 10 7.34 -5.23 -7.98
CA ASP A 10 6.88 -3.86 -8.21
C ASP A 10 5.34 -3.80 -8.27
N GLU A 11 4.68 -4.88 -8.70
CA GLU A 11 3.21 -4.96 -8.80
C GLU A 11 2.55 -4.81 -7.42
N ASP A 12 2.97 -5.61 -6.44
CA ASP A 12 2.40 -5.54 -5.10
C ASP A 12 2.83 -4.25 -4.37
N ALA A 13 4.03 -3.75 -4.63
CA ALA A 13 4.49 -2.49 -4.05
C ALA A 13 3.70 -1.28 -4.58
N ASP A 14 3.41 -1.24 -5.88
CA ASP A 14 2.56 -0.24 -6.49
C ASP A 14 1.11 -0.38 -6.01
N LEU A 15 0.59 -1.60 -5.90
CA LEU A 15 -0.77 -1.85 -5.42
C LEU A 15 -0.96 -1.38 -3.98
N VAL A 16 0.01 -1.63 -3.09
CA VAL A 16 -0.02 -1.12 -1.71
C VAL A 16 -0.01 0.40 -1.70
N ARG A 17 0.83 1.05 -2.53
CA ARG A 17 0.84 2.51 -2.67
C ARG A 17 -0.52 3.05 -3.12
N GLU A 18 -1.15 2.43 -4.10
CA GLU A 18 -2.47 2.82 -4.60
C GLU A 18 -3.55 2.70 -3.52
N ILE A 19 -3.55 1.58 -2.77
CA ILE A 19 -4.44 1.37 -1.64
C ILE A 19 -4.21 2.44 -0.55
N THR A 20 -2.95 2.71 -0.18
CA THR A 20 -2.62 3.76 0.80
C THR A 20 -3.10 5.13 0.31
N ALA A 21 -2.86 5.47 -0.96
CA ALA A 21 -3.28 6.74 -1.53
C ALA A 21 -4.81 6.88 -1.58
N ALA A 22 -5.53 5.80 -1.86
CA ALA A 22 -6.99 5.78 -1.85
C ALA A 22 -7.57 5.87 -0.43
N ALA A 23 -6.97 5.18 0.55
CA ALA A 23 -7.43 5.13 1.94
C ALA A 23 -7.09 6.40 2.74
N PHE A 24 -5.91 6.97 2.50
CA PHE A 24 -5.35 8.09 3.26
C PHE A 24 -5.13 9.35 2.41
N GLY A 25 -5.61 9.35 1.16
CA GLY A 25 -5.68 10.56 0.34
C GLY A 25 -6.39 11.70 1.05
N ALA A 26 -6.05 12.94 0.67
CA ALA A 26 -6.39 14.14 1.45
C ALA A 26 -7.89 14.19 1.85
N PRO A 27 -8.21 14.32 3.16
CA PRO A 27 -9.58 14.51 3.60
C PRO A 27 -10.10 15.83 3.02
N HIS A 28 -11.26 15.82 2.36
CA HIS A 28 -11.91 17.01 1.79
C HIS A 28 -12.30 18.09 2.83
N VAL A 29 -11.90 17.93 4.10
CA VAL A 29 -12.36 18.73 5.24
C VAL A 29 -11.36 19.83 5.63
N LEU A 30 -10.11 19.80 5.18
CA LEU A 30 -9.16 20.92 5.37
C LEU A 30 -8.22 21.00 4.17
N GLY A 31 -8.60 21.79 3.15
CA GLY A 31 -7.74 22.25 2.04
C GLY A 31 -6.77 21.20 1.51
N ALA A 32 -7.25 20.32 0.62
CA ALA A 32 -6.44 19.29 -0.02
C ALA A 32 -5.17 19.90 -0.64
N GLY A 33 -4.04 19.68 0.03
CA GLY A 33 -2.73 19.97 -0.53
C GLY A 33 -2.45 19.06 -1.73
N PRO A 34 -1.52 19.45 -2.61
CA PRO A 34 -1.13 18.64 -3.76
C PRO A 34 -0.68 17.24 -3.32
N PRO A 35 -0.75 16.24 -4.22
CA PRO A 35 -0.28 14.89 -3.94
C PRO A 35 1.15 14.91 -3.36
N PRO A 36 1.50 13.94 -2.53
CA PRO A 36 2.82 13.89 -1.92
C PRO A 36 3.89 13.94 -3.02
N PRO A 37 5.03 14.64 -2.77
CA PRO A 37 6.09 14.74 -3.77
C PRO A 37 6.63 13.35 -4.11
N HIS A 38 6.99 13.14 -5.39
CA HIS A 38 7.55 11.91 -5.95
C HIS A 38 8.51 11.11 -5.02
N PRO A 39 9.49 11.74 -4.32
CA PRO A 39 10.39 11.00 -3.43
C PRO A 39 9.70 10.29 -2.25
N ALA A 40 8.54 10.77 -1.79
CA ALA A 40 7.79 10.09 -0.74
C ALA A 40 7.12 8.80 -1.27
N ALA A 41 6.62 8.83 -2.51
CA ALA A 41 6.02 7.68 -3.19
C ALA A 41 7.06 6.60 -3.52
N GLU A 42 8.25 7.00 -4.00
CA GLU A 42 9.37 6.07 -4.23
C GLU A 42 9.83 5.42 -2.92
N ARG A 43 9.93 6.20 -1.84
CA ARG A 43 10.32 5.67 -0.53
C ARG A 43 9.30 4.68 0.03
N GLU A 44 8.01 4.92 -0.18
CA GLU A 44 6.95 3.99 0.23
C GLU A 44 7.04 2.67 -0.55
N HIS A 45 7.25 2.76 -1.87
CA HIS A 45 7.46 1.60 -2.73
C HIS A 45 8.66 0.75 -2.27
N ASP A 46 9.81 1.38 -2.07
CA ASP A 46 11.02 0.70 -1.59
C ASP A 46 10.84 0.08 -0.20
N ARG A 47 10.11 0.78 0.69
CA ARG A 47 9.80 0.27 2.04
C ARG A 47 8.91 -0.96 1.96
N THR A 48 7.88 -0.97 1.12
CA THR A 48 6.99 -2.13 0.95
C THR A 48 7.78 -3.35 0.48
N ARG A 49 8.63 -3.19 -0.54
CA ARG A 49 9.50 -4.28 -1.03
C ARG A 49 10.48 -4.77 0.02
N HIS A 50 11.09 -3.85 0.77
CA HIS A 50 11.96 -4.21 1.88
C HIS A 50 11.24 -5.08 2.91
N LEU A 51 10.05 -4.65 3.37
CA LEU A 51 9.28 -5.36 4.38
C LEU A 51 8.75 -6.71 3.87
N ALA A 52 8.29 -6.80 2.63
CA ALA A 52 7.88 -8.07 2.02
C ALA A 52 9.03 -9.11 2.03
N ARG A 53 10.28 -8.64 1.91
CA ARG A 53 11.47 -9.50 1.95
C ARG A 53 11.91 -9.83 3.38
N THR A 54 11.89 -8.88 4.30
CA THR A 54 12.47 -9.03 5.63
C THR A 54 11.47 -9.49 6.70
N ASP A 55 10.18 -9.22 6.48
CA ASP A 55 9.08 -9.61 7.35
C ASP A 55 7.84 -10.04 6.52
N PRO A 56 7.94 -11.16 5.79
CA PRO A 56 6.84 -11.67 4.98
C PRO A 56 5.61 -12.10 5.81
N GLY A 57 5.79 -12.34 7.11
CA GLY A 57 4.69 -12.66 8.03
C GLY A 57 3.90 -11.44 8.49
N GLY A 58 4.49 -10.24 8.37
CA GLY A 58 3.89 -8.98 8.80
C GLY A 58 3.24 -8.14 7.70
N CYS A 59 3.23 -8.61 6.45
CA CYS A 59 2.77 -7.83 5.29
C CYS A 59 1.68 -8.58 4.50
N TRP A 60 0.47 -8.00 4.41
CA TRP A 60 -0.70 -8.64 3.79
C TRP A 60 -1.54 -7.67 2.96
N ILE A 61 -2.11 -8.18 1.87
CA ILE A 61 -3.15 -7.53 1.06
C ILE A 61 -4.47 -8.25 1.31
N ALA A 62 -5.51 -7.46 1.56
CA ALA A 62 -6.88 -7.93 1.65
C ALA A 62 -7.55 -7.85 0.29
N GLU A 63 -8.03 -8.99 -0.20
CA GLU A 63 -8.75 -9.11 -1.46
C GLU A 63 -10.21 -9.47 -1.21
N ASP A 64 -11.10 -8.78 -1.89
CA ASP A 64 -12.49 -9.19 -2.05
C ASP A 64 -12.69 -9.79 -3.44
N GLU A 65 -13.48 -10.88 -3.53
CA GLU A 65 -13.69 -11.59 -4.80
C GLU A 65 -14.42 -10.75 -5.84
N ALA A 66 -15.28 -9.80 -5.41
CA ALA A 66 -16.04 -8.94 -6.32
C ALA A 66 -15.36 -7.60 -6.59
N ALA A 67 -14.66 -7.05 -5.60
CA ALA A 67 -14.06 -5.71 -5.68
C ALA A 67 -12.54 -5.69 -5.93
N GLY A 68 -11.86 -6.84 -5.83
CA GLY A 68 -10.40 -6.91 -5.93
C GLY A 68 -9.71 -6.46 -4.64
N PRO A 69 -8.48 -5.90 -4.71
CA PRO A 69 -7.74 -5.45 -3.54
C PRO A 69 -8.45 -4.28 -2.83
N VAL A 70 -8.75 -4.44 -1.55
CA VAL A 70 -9.53 -3.46 -0.76
C VAL A 70 -8.75 -2.89 0.42
N GLY A 71 -7.56 -3.42 0.72
CA GLY A 71 -6.77 -2.97 1.86
C GLY A 71 -5.40 -3.62 1.93
N ALA A 72 -4.50 -3.01 2.69
CA ALA A 72 -3.17 -3.53 2.96
C ALA A 72 -2.78 -3.27 4.42
N VAL A 73 -1.97 -4.15 4.99
CA VAL A 73 -1.32 -3.97 6.29
C VAL A 73 0.16 -4.30 6.14
N LEU A 74 1.00 -3.43 6.69
CA LEU A 74 2.45 -3.58 6.71
C LEU A 74 2.95 -3.53 8.16
N SER A 75 3.97 -4.31 8.45
CA SER A 75 4.75 -4.23 9.68
C SER A 75 5.45 -2.87 9.81
N SER A 76 5.68 -2.41 11.03
CA SER A 76 6.21 -1.07 11.37
C SER A 76 7.72 -0.99 11.18
#